data_AF-A0A6L2JSB1-F1
#
_entry.id   AF-A0A6L2JSB1-F1
#
_cell.length_a   1.000
_cell.length_b   1.000
_cell.length_c   1.000
_cell.angle_alpha   90.00
_cell.angle_beta   90.00
_cell.angle_gamma   90.00
#
_symmetry.space_group_name_H-M   'P 1'
#
loop_
_entity.id
_entity.type
_entity.pdbx_description
1 polymer ?
#
loop_
_entity_poly.entity_id
_entity_poly.type
_entity_poly.pdbx_seq_one_letter_code
_entity_poly.pdbx_strand_id
1 'polypeptide(L)'
;MQAEVREGQLIGPKLVQETTEKISQINDRLKATCDRQKSYADKRRKPLEFNVGDHVLIKVSHWKGMVRFGKKGKLAPRFVRPFEITERIGPMAYRLSLPIELNVVHDTFHVSNLKKCLADPTL
;
A
#
# COMPACT_ATOMS: atom_id res chain seq x y z
N MET A 1 -56.73 35.57 19.91
CA MET A 1 -56.07 34.26 19.77
C MET A 1 -54.57 34.51 19.75
N GLN A 2 -53.85 34.26 20.84
CA GLN A 2 -52.39 34.29 20.85
C GLN A 2 -51.92 32.90 21.25
N ALA A 3 -51.14 32.28 20.36
CA ALA A 3 -50.52 30.99 20.60
C ALA A 3 -49.31 31.20 21.52
N GLU A 4 -49.37 30.61 22.72
CA GLU A 4 -48.21 30.51 23.61
C GLU A 4 -47.11 29.71 22.92
N VAL A 5 -46.02 30.40 22.59
CA VAL A 5 -44.76 29.76 22.21
C VAL A 5 -44.23 29.11 23.47
N ARG A 6 -44.37 27.77 23.55
CA ARG A 6 -43.86 26.96 24.64
C ARG A 6 -42.33 26.99 24.59
N GLU A 7 -41.75 27.91 25.35
CA GLU A 7 -40.30 28.07 25.49
C GLU A 7 -39.67 26.71 25.85
N GLY A 8 -38.80 26.22 24.96
CA GLY A 8 -38.08 24.97 25.17
C GLY A 8 -37.32 25.04 26.48
N GLN A 9 -37.56 24.05 27.35
CA GLN A 9 -36.94 23.91 28.67
C GLN A 9 -35.46 24.31 28.64
N LEU A 10 -35.10 25.28 29.48
CA LEU A 10 -33.73 25.74 29.73
C LEU A 10 -32.89 24.56 30.24
N ILE A 11 -32.19 23.88 29.33
CA ILE A 11 -31.14 22.91 29.66
C ILE A 11 -29.99 23.71 30.27
N GLY A 12 -29.75 23.54 31.56
CA GLY A 12 -28.76 24.34 32.30
C GLY A 12 -27.34 24.23 31.73
N PRO A 13 -26.51 25.29 31.86
CA PRO A 13 -25.16 25.35 31.29
C PRO A 13 -24.22 24.23 31.79
N LYS A 14 -24.44 23.73 33.01
CA LYS A 14 -23.71 22.56 33.55
C LYS A 14 -23.94 21.29 32.75
N LEU A 15 -25.19 21.03 32.37
CA LEU A 15 -25.57 19.84 31.59
C LEU A 15 -24.98 19.89 30.18
N VAL A 16 -24.91 21.09 29.60
CA VAL A 16 -24.24 21.32 28.31
C VAL A 16 -22.74 21.07 28.42
N GLN A 17 -22.08 21.55 29.48
CA GLN A 17 -20.65 21.31 29.69
C GLN A 17 -20.35 19.81 29.88
N GLU A 18 -21.09 19.13 30.76
CA GLU A 18 -20.94 17.69 31.00
C GLU A 18 -21.16 16.85 29.73
N THR A 19 -22.11 17.23 28.88
CA THR A 19 -22.36 16.54 27.61
C THR A 19 -21.25 16.80 26.59
N THR A 20 -20.72 18.03 26.50
CA THR A 20 -19.58 18.33 25.63
C THR A 20 -18.31 17.58 26.02
N GLU A 21 -18.03 17.44 27.33
CA GLU A 21 -16.90 16.66 27.82
C GLU A 21 -17.03 15.18 27.45
N LYS A 22 -18.22 14.60 27.60
CA LYS A 22 -18.48 13.21 27.21
C LYS A 22 -18.35 13.00 25.70
N ILE A 23 -18.81 13.94 24.88
CA ILE A 23 -18.63 13.88 23.42
C ILE A 23 -17.15 13.90 23.05
N SER A 24 -16.35 14.76 23.70
CA SER A 24 -14.89 14.78 23.50
C SER A 24 -14.26 13.42 23.83
N GLN A 25 -14.62 12.84 24.98
CA GLN A 25 -14.10 11.53 25.40
C GLN A 25 -14.46 10.41 24.41
N ILE A 26 -15.66 10.44 23.82
CA ILE A 26 -16.07 9.45 22.81
C ILE A 26 -15.23 9.61 21.54
N ASN A 27 -15.04 10.84 21.07
CA ASN A 27 -14.22 11.13 19.90
C ASN A 27 -12.76 10.69 20.10
N ASP A 28 -12.18 10.92 21.28
CA ASP A 28 -10.82 10.51 21.60
C ASP A 28 -10.68 8.98 21.59
N ARG A 29 -11.65 8.26 22.16
CA ARG A 29 -11.67 6.79 22.16
C ARG A 29 -11.84 6.20 20.76
N LEU A 30 -12.69 6.81 19.93
CA LEU A 30 -12.85 6.42 18.52
C LEU A 30 -11.54 6.62 17.75
N LYS A 31 -10.91 7.78 17.91
CA LYS A 31 -9.62 8.08 17.27
C LYS A 31 -8.53 7.11 17.70
N ALA A 32 -8.37 6.87 19.00
CA ALA A 32 -7.40 5.90 19.52
C ALA A 32 -7.62 4.49 18.98
N THR A 33 -8.88 4.08 18.81
CA THR A 33 -9.22 2.77 18.24
C THR A 33 -8.87 2.67 16.76
N CYS A 34 -9.21 3.70 15.97
CA CYS A 34 -8.82 3.80 14.55
C CYS A 34 -7.29 3.80 14.38
N ASP A 35 -6.57 4.59 15.17
CA ASP A 35 -5.11 4.65 15.13
C ASP A 35 -4.48 3.30 15.47
N ARG A 36 -5.05 2.57 16.45
CA ARG A 36 -4.62 1.21 16.78
C ARG A 36 -4.83 0.24 15.62
N GLN A 37 -6.00 0.27 14.98
CA GLN A 37 -6.28 -0.58 13.81
C GLN A 37 -5.33 -0.26 12.65
N LYS A 38 -5.11 1.02 12.35
CA LYS A 38 -4.18 1.47 11.31
C LYS A 38 -2.76 1.01 11.61
N SER A 39 -2.30 1.19 12.84
CA SER A 39 -1.00 0.70 13.30
C SER A 39 -0.87 -0.81 13.09
N TYR A 40 -1.85 -1.60 13.50
CA TYR A 40 -1.81 -3.07 13.31
C TYR A 40 -1.76 -3.48 11.83
N ALA A 41 -2.50 -2.79 10.96
CA ALA A 41 -2.47 -3.05 9.53
C ALA A 41 -1.13 -2.65 8.89
N ASP A 42 -0.56 -1.52 9.31
CA ASP A 42 0.61 -0.91 8.67
C ASP A 42 1.94 -1.42 9.25
N LYS A 43 1.97 -1.98 10.48
CA LYS A 43 3.20 -2.45 11.17
C LYS A 43 4.03 -3.46 10.38
N ARG A 44 3.44 -4.15 9.40
CA ARG A 44 4.15 -5.11 8.51
C ARG A 44 4.19 -4.69 7.04
N ARG A 45 3.67 -3.50 6.70
CA ARG A 45 3.77 -2.92 5.36
C ARG A 45 5.04 -2.07 5.32
N LYS A 46 6.18 -2.70 5.04
CA LYS A 46 7.38 -1.93 4.69
C LYS A 46 7.12 -1.22 3.36
N PRO A 47 7.30 0.11 3.25
CA PRO A 47 7.36 0.73 1.93
C PRO A 47 8.54 0.08 1.20
N LEU A 48 8.23 -0.69 0.17
CA LEU A 48 9.25 -1.35 -0.63
C LEU A 48 9.77 -0.29 -1.58
N GLU A 49 10.89 0.31 -1.24
CA GLU A 49 11.56 1.30 -2.08
C GLU A 49 12.79 0.66 -2.71
N PHE A 50 13.04 1.05 -3.95
CA PHE A 50 14.19 0.61 -4.72
C PHE A 50 14.91 1.83 -5.28
N ASN A 51 16.22 1.71 -5.43
CA ASN A 51 17.03 2.73 -6.05
C ASN A 51 17.35 2.36 -7.51
N VAL A 52 17.71 3.37 -8.31
CA VAL A 52 18.30 3.14 -9.63
C VAL A 52 19.62 2.37 -9.45
N GLY A 53 19.84 1.32 -10.25
CA GLY A 53 20.95 0.39 -10.11
C GLY A 53 20.69 -0.83 -9.19
N ASP A 54 19.60 -0.82 -8.41
CA ASP A 54 19.21 -2.01 -7.64
C ASP A 54 18.78 -3.13 -8.59
N HIS A 55 19.22 -4.35 -8.28
CA HIS A 55 18.78 -5.55 -8.99
C HIS A 55 17.50 -6.10 -8.35
N VAL A 56 16.48 -6.31 -9.18
CA VAL A 56 15.17 -6.81 -8.74
C VAL A 56 14.71 -8.00 -9.56
N LEU A 57 13.97 -8.89 -8.91
CA LEU A 57 13.32 -10.03 -9.55
C LEU A 57 11.89 -9.65 -9.92
N ILE A 58 11.46 -10.01 -11.14
CA ILE A 58 10.09 -9.76 -11.62
C ILE A 58 9.20 -10.96 -11.36
N LYS A 59 7.96 -10.72 -10.92
CA LYS A 59 6.96 -11.77 -10.66
C LYS A 59 6.33 -12.31 -11.95
N VAL A 60 6.42 -13.62 -12.17
CA VAL A 60 5.97 -14.32 -13.41
C VAL A 60 4.45 -14.33 -13.58
N SER A 61 3.68 -14.18 -12.51
CA SER A 61 2.21 -14.32 -12.57
C SER A 61 1.52 -13.33 -13.51
N HIS A 62 2.10 -12.14 -13.71
CA HIS A 62 1.55 -11.13 -14.62
C HIS A 62 1.78 -11.49 -16.10
N TRP A 63 2.65 -12.46 -16.39
CA TRP A 63 3.12 -12.80 -17.73
C TRP A 63 2.63 -14.18 -18.19
N LYS A 64 1.66 -14.76 -17.46
CA LYS A 64 1.14 -16.11 -17.71
C LYS A 64 0.52 -16.19 -19.11
N GLY A 65 1.25 -16.78 -20.05
CA GLY A 65 0.83 -16.98 -21.44
C GLY A 65 1.62 -16.17 -22.48
N MET A 66 2.29 -15.09 -22.06
CA MET A 66 3.03 -14.18 -22.96
C MET A 66 4.52 -14.51 -23.04
N VAL A 67 5.14 -14.88 -21.92
CA VAL A 67 6.54 -15.29 -21.87
C VAL A 67 6.69 -16.53 -20.99
N ARG A 68 7.38 -17.55 -21.51
CA ARG A 68 7.57 -18.85 -20.82
C ARG A 68 8.96 -18.89 -20.20
N PHE A 69 9.04 -18.68 -18.89
CA PHE A 69 10.28 -18.85 -18.13
C PHE A 69 10.37 -20.24 -17.49
N GLY A 70 11.39 -21.01 -17.85
CA GLY A 70 11.77 -22.24 -17.16
C GLY A 70 10.73 -23.38 -17.20
N LYS A 71 10.72 -24.19 -16.12
CA LYS A 71 9.95 -25.44 -16.01
C LYS A 71 8.48 -25.17 -15.62
N LYS A 72 7.55 -25.91 -16.24
CA LYS A 72 6.09 -25.87 -15.95
C LYS A 72 5.74 -26.84 -14.82
N GLY A 73 4.97 -26.40 -13.82
CA GLY A 73 4.42 -27.28 -12.78
C GLY A 73 4.52 -26.71 -11.36
N LYS A 74 4.33 -27.56 -10.36
CA LYS A 74 4.29 -27.21 -8.92
C LYS A 74 5.59 -26.54 -8.41
N LEU A 75 6.72 -26.76 -9.10
CA LEU A 75 8.04 -26.22 -8.76
C LEU A 75 8.52 -25.12 -9.72
N ALA A 76 7.61 -24.54 -10.52
CA ALA A 76 7.96 -23.41 -11.37
C ALA A 76 8.36 -22.18 -10.53
N PRO A 77 9.43 -21.46 -10.90
CA PRO A 77 9.84 -20.27 -10.18
C PRO A 77 8.76 -19.18 -10.28
N ARG A 78 8.44 -18.56 -9.15
CA ARG A 78 7.43 -17.47 -9.08
C ARG A 78 8.00 -16.12 -9.51
N PHE A 79 9.32 -15.97 -9.42
CA PHE A 79 10.07 -14.78 -9.80
C PHE A 79 11.16 -15.18 -10.79
N VAL A 80 11.42 -14.32 -11.76
CA VAL A 80 12.46 -14.52 -12.78
C VAL A 80 13.67 -13.66 -12.51
N ARG A 81 14.76 -14.03 -13.21
CA ARG A 81 16.11 -13.44 -13.27
C ARG A 81 16.20 -11.98 -12.76
N PRO A 82 17.31 -11.60 -12.11
CA PRO A 82 17.52 -10.21 -11.71
C PRO A 82 17.58 -9.28 -12.92
N PHE A 83 16.92 -8.13 -12.82
CA PHE A 83 17.00 -7.03 -13.77
C PHE A 83 17.36 -5.74 -13.02
N GLU A 84 18.11 -4.87 -13.67
CA GLU A 84 18.51 -3.58 -13.12
C GLU A 84 17.37 -2.56 -13.27
N ILE A 85 17.17 -1.74 -12.24
CA ILE A 85 16.28 -0.58 -12.34
C ILE A 85 17.03 0.56 -13.03
N THR A 86 16.56 0.94 -14.21
CA THR A 86 17.12 2.04 -14.99
C THR A 86 16.59 3.40 -14.51
N GLU A 87 15.31 3.45 -14.11
CA GLU A 87 14.66 4.73 -13.80
C GLU A 87 13.52 4.54 -12.77
N ARG A 88 13.32 5.53 -11.91
CA ARG A 88 12.16 5.62 -11.02
C ARG A 88 11.13 6.58 -11.63
N ILE A 89 10.06 6.03 -12.19
CA ILE A 89 8.98 6.81 -12.83
C ILE A 89 8.07 7.46 -11.78
N GLY A 90 7.90 6.81 -10.62
CA GLY A 90 7.11 7.36 -9.52
C GLY A 90 7.32 6.63 -8.19
N PRO A 91 6.52 6.95 -7.16
CA PRO A 91 6.64 6.31 -5.85
C PRO A 91 6.47 4.79 -5.91
N MET A 92 5.65 4.29 -6.84
CA MET A 92 5.27 2.88 -6.95
C MET A 92 5.63 2.24 -8.31
N ALA A 93 6.23 2.99 -9.24
CA ALA A 93 6.49 2.52 -10.60
C ALA A 93 7.97 2.72 -10.96
N TYR A 94 8.60 1.64 -11.43
CA TYR A 94 10.02 1.59 -11.77
C TYR A 94 10.18 1.02 -13.18
N ARG A 95 11.15 1.55 -13.92
CA ARG A 95 11.54 1.09 -15.24
C ARG A 95 12.74 0.18 -15.14
N LEU A 96 12.70 -0.96 -15.83
CA LEU A 96 13.74 -1.98 -15.79
C LEU A 96 14.45 -2.12 -17.13
N SER A 97 15.73 -2.46 -17.10
CA SER A 97 16.48 -2.85 -18.29
C SER A 97 16.10 -4.27 -18.71
N LEU A 98 15.07 -4.40 -19.56
CA LEU A 98 14.67 -5.71 -20.08
C LEU A 98 15.48 -6.09 -21.32
N PRO A 99 15.86 -7.37 -21.48
CA PRO A 99 16.47 -7.87 -22.71
C PRO A 99 15.47 -7.84 -23.86
N ILE A 100 15.98 -7.76 -25.09
CA ILE A 100 15.20 -7.67 -26.33
C ILE A 100 14.19 -8.83 -26.47
N GLU A 101 14.51 -9.99 -25.92
CA GLU A 101 13.62 -11.17 -25.85
C GLU A 101 12.27 -10.88 -25.16
N LEU A 102 12.23 -9.86 -24.30
CA LEU A 102 11.07 -9.44 -23.52
C LEU A 102 10.45 -8.15 -24.02
N ASN A 103 10.78 -7.69 -25.23
CA ASN A 103 10.25 -6.43 -25.80
C ASN A 103 8.72 -6.44 -26.01
N VAL A 104 8.07 -7.60 -25.92
CA VAL A 104 6.59 -7.70 -25.90
C VAL A 104 6.01 -7.14 -24.59
N VAL A 105 6.80 -7.09 -23.52
CA VAL A 105 6.41 -6.62 -22.20
C VAL A 105 6.88 -5.18 -22.01
N HIS A 106 6.00 -4.32 -21.50
CA HIS A 106 6.38 -2.98 -21.05
C HIS A 106 7.47 -3.06 -19.97
N ASP A 107 8.48 -2.19 -20.07
CA ASP A 107 9.62 -2.11 -19.17
C ASP A 107 9.29 -1.47 -17.81
N THR A 108 8.07 -0.96 -17.65
CA THR A 108 7.58 -0.28 -16.45
C THR A 108 6.77 -1.22 -15.55
N PHE A 109 7.19 -1.36 -14.29
CA PHE A 109 6.59 -2.27 -13.32
C PHE A 109 6.16 -1.56 -12.04
N HIS A 110 5.02 -1.99 -11.52
CA HIS A 110 4.57 -1.62 -10.19
C HIS A 110 5.39 -2.33 -9.10
N VAL A 111 5.66 -1.65 -8.00
CA VAL A 111 6.47 -2.11 -6.86
C VAL A 111 6.04 -3.48 -6.31
N SER A 112 4.74 -3.81 -6.35
CA SER A 112 4.21 -5.11 -5.90
C SER A 112 4.66 -6.31 -6.74
N ASN A 113 5.16 -6.04 -7.93
CA ASN A 113 5.57 -7.06 -8.90
C ASN A 113 7.08 -7.31 -8.84
N LEU A 114 7.79 -6.51 -8.06
CA LEU A 114 9.23 -6.53 -7.89
C LEU A 114 9.57 -7.14 -6.53
N LYS A 115 10.67 -7.88 -6.49
CA LYS A 115 11.27 -8.38 -5.25
C LYS A 115 12.74 -8.03 -5.25
N LYS A 116 13.23 -7.46 -4.14
CA LYS A 116 14.65 -7.14 -3.99
C LYS A 116 15.50 -8.40 -4.21
N CYS A 117 16.46 -8.33 -5.13
CA CYS A 117 17.47 -9.36 -5.29
C CYS A 117 18.56 -9.09 -4.25
N LEU A 118 18.94 -10.11 -3.48
CA LEU A 118 20.03 -10.03 -2.50
C LEU A 118 21.29 -10.75 -2.99
N ALA A 119 21.22 -11.37 -4.16
CA ALA A 119 22.33 -12.09 -4.76
C ALA A 119 23.19 -11.10 -5.57
N ASP A 120 24.50 -11.24 -5.47
CA ASP A 120 25.42 -10.53 -6.34
C ASP A 120 25.08 -10.86 -7.81
N PRO A 121 25.04 -9.86 -8.70
CA PRO A 121 24.68 -10.02 -10.11
C PRO A 121 25.68 -10.88 -10.91
N THR A 122 26.75 -11.37 -10.27
CA THR A 122 27.88 -12.08 -10.88
C THR A 122 27.78 -13.62 -10.80
N LEU A 123 26.67 -14.19 -10.32
CA LEU A 123 26.44 -15.65 -10.26
C LEU A 123 25.60 -16.18 -11.44
#